data_AF-A0AAD1Y618-F1
#
_entry.id   AF-A0AAD1Y618-F1
#
_cell.length_a   1.000
_cell.length_b   1.000
_cell.length_c   1.000
_cell.angle_alpha   90.00
_cell.angle_beta   90.00
_cell.angle_gamma   90.00
#
_symmetry.space_group_name_H-M   'P 1'
#
loop_
_entity.id
_entity.type
_entity.pdbx_description
1 polymer ?
#
loop_
_entity_poly.entity_id
_entity_poly.type
_entity_poly.pdbx_seq_one_letter_code
_entity_poly.pdbx_strand_id
1 'polypeptide(L)'
;MLSSKFLFKTSKFLTTNTVRTFAASSANLGTGDVINLIDSVRTDEDSSKAVQTIDEYFRLNFRKLSFDQACTLLKEVHNVGDLEDSFWVWETLEEAIRPRIMDIPYDQAMQIHQYFVYFGNFSKYLETDFYDIEHANVKLF
;
A
#
# COMPACT_ATOMS: atom_id res chain seq x y z
N MET A 1 37.47 34.42 -30.28
CA MET A 1 37.40 33.72 -28.99
C MET A 1 35.94 33.53 -28.60
N LEU A 2 35.53 32.25 -28.53
CA LEU A 2 34.39 31.65 -27.82
C LEU A 2 32.96 32.20 -28.05
N SER A 3 32.34 31.60 -29.07
CA SER A 3 30.95 31.11 -29.16
C SER A 3 30.22 30.86 -27.83
N SER A 4 28.96 31.31 -27.74
CA SER A 4 27.89 30.45 -27.21
C SER A 4 26.52 30.84 -27.76
N LYS A 5 25.98 29.99 -28.65
CA LYS A 5 24.59 30.00 -29.12
C LYS A 5 23.75 29.28 -28.07
N PHE A 6 22.84 29.98 -27.40
CA PHE A 6 21.79 29.34 -26.59
C PHE A 6 20.72 28.77 -27.53
N LEU A 7 20.81 27.46 -27.80
CA LEU A 7 19.74 26.67 -28.38
C LEU A 7 18.83 26.18 -27.25
N PHE A 8 17.63 26.76 -27.14
CA PHE A 8 16.54 26.15 -26.39
C PHE A 8 16.12 24.86 -27.11
N LYS A 9 16.56 23.71 -26.59
CA LYS A 9 16.12 22.40 -27.03
C LYS A 9 15.06 21.92 -26.05
N THR A 10 13.82 21.89 -26.52
CA THR A 10 12.67 21.26 -25.88
C THR A 10 13.00 19.80 -25.57
N SER A 11 13.16 19.45 -24.28
CA SER A 11 13.23 18.05 -23.86
C SER A 11 11.83 17.52 -23.56
N LYS A 12 11.06 17.26 -24.62
CA LYS A 12 9.97 16.28 -24.59
C LYS A 12 10.59 14.89 -24.70
N PHE A 13 11.19 14.38 -23.63
CA PHE A 13 11.65 12.98 -23.57
C PHE A 13 11.76 12.54 -22.11
N LEU A 14 10.61 12.31 -21.48
CA LEU A 14 10.50 11.30 -20.43
C LEU A 14 9.61 10.18 -20.98
N THR A 15 10.26 9.41 -21.84
CA THR A 15 10.14 7.96 -22.00
C THR A 15 8.88 7.31 -21.44
N THR A 16 7.96 7.05 -22.35
CA THR A 16 6.98 5.96 -22.44
C THR A 16 7.63 4.55 -22.37
N ASN A 17 8.55 4.31 -21.43
CA ASN A 17 9.26 3.02 -21.29
C ASN A 17 9.04 2.30 -19.96
N THR A 18 8.28 2.86 -19.01
CA THR A 18 8.01 2.19 -17.72
C THR A 18 6.89 1.13 -17.81
N VAL A 19 6.11 1.10 -18.89
CA VAL A 19 4.98 0.18 -19.05
C VAL A 19 5.40 -1.20 -19.62
N ARG A 20 6.66 -1.40 -20.00
CA ARG A 20 7.14 -2.65 -20.60
C ARG A 20 8.03 -3.45 -19.66
N THR A 21 7.42 -4.12 -18.69
CA THR A 21 7.59 -5.54 -18.29
C THR A 21 7.07 -5.78 -16.87
N PHE A 22 5.76 -5.67 -16.64
CA PHE A 22 5.14 -6.23 -15.43
C PHE A 22 4.61 -7.66 -15.66
N ALA A 23 5.38 -8.44 -16.44
CA ALA A 23 5.28 -9.90 -16.46
C ALA A 23 6.38 -10.52 -15.55
N ALA A 24 6.87 -9.75 -14.57
CA ALA A 24 7.59 -10.35 -13.46
C ALA A 24 6.58 -11.20 -12.70
N SER A 25 6.86 -12.49 -12.54
CA SER A 25 6.10 -13.34 -11.64
C SER A 25 5.96 -12.60 -10.31
N SER A 26 4.72 -12.37 -9.88
CA SER A 26 4.36 -11.77 -8.58
C SER A 26 5.11 -12.40 -7.40
N ALA A 27 5.64 -13.61 -7.57
CA ALA A 27 6.48 -14.33 -6.63
C ALA A 27 7.86 -13.68 -6.32
N ASN A 28 8.35 -12.77 -7.16
CA ASN A 28 9.69 -12.14 -6.99
C ASN A 28 9.64 -10.62 -6.77
N LEU A 29 8.45 -10.03 -6.60
CA LEU A 29 8.34 -8.59 -6.34
C LEU A 29 8.80 -8.28 -4.92
N GLY A 30 9.63 -7.24 -4.78
CA GLY A 30 9.91 -6.63 -3.48
C GLY A 30 8.83 -5.62 -3.09
N THR A 31 8.83 -5.20 -1.82
CA THR A 31 7.89 -4.17 -1.32
C THR A 31 7.95 -2.88 -2.15
N GLY A 32 9.15 -2.46 -2.59
CA GLY A 32 9.30 -1.27 -3.44
C GLY A 32 8.68 -1.42 -4.83
N ASP A 33 8.71 -2.61 -5.41
CA ASP A 33 8.09 -2.86 -6.73
C ASP A 33 6.56 -2.79 -6.64
N VAL A 34 6.00 -3.26 -5.54
CA VAL A 34 4.55 -3.19 -5.28
C VAL A 34 4.08 -1.77 -5.04
N ILE A 35 4.87 -0.93 -4.37
CA ILE A 35 4.56 0.50 -4.21
C ILE A 35 4.51 1.18 -5.58
N ASN A 36 5.48 0.91 -6.46
CA ASN A 36 5.46 1.46 -7.82
C ASN A 36 4.23 0.99 -8.62
N LEU A 37 3.80 -0.25 -8.42
CA LEU A 37 2.57 -0.78 -9.02
C LEU A 37 1.33 -0.06 -8.49
N ILE A 38 1.23 0.12 -7.16
CA ILE A 38 0.14 0.87 -6.53
C ILE A 38 0.09 2.30 -7.08
N ASP A 39 1.24 2.96 -7.21
CA ASP A 39 1.32 4.30 -7.79
C ASP A 39 0.85 4.34 -9.25
N SER A 40 1.17 3.30 -10.04
CA SER A 40 0.70 3.22 -11.42
C SER A 40 -0.83 3.13 -11.50
N VAL A 41 -1.46 2.34 -10.61
CA VAL A 41 -2.93 2.22 -10.52
C VAL A 41 -3.59 3.56 -10.22
N ARG A 42 -2.98 4.40 -9.39
CA ARG A 42 -3.51 5.75 -9.10
C ARG A 42 -3.54 6.67 -10.32
N THR A 43 -2.72 6.40 -11.33
CA THR A 43 -2.49 7.32 -12.46
C THR A 43 -3.06 6.87 -13.80
N ASP A 44 -3.37 5.58 -13.97
CA ASP A 44 -3.79 5.00 -15.26
C ASP A 44 -5.28 4.57 -15.23
N GLU A 45 -6.02 4.87 -16.31
CA GLU A 45 -7.45 4.51 -16.45
C GLU A 45 -7.70 3.03 -16.76
N ASP A 46 -6.65 2.23 -17.08
CA ASP A 46 -6.75 0.80 -17.43
C ASP A 46 -5.93 -0.08 -16.44
N SER A 47 -6.28 0.05 -15.16
CA SER A 47 -5.55 -0.48 -14.00
C SER A 47 -5.75 -1.98 -13.71
N SER A 48 -6.68 -2.64 -14.41
CA SER A 48 -7.15 -4.00 -14.07
C SER A 48 -6.05 -5.05 -13.93
N LYS A 49 -5.03 -5.03 -14.81
CA LYS A 49 -3.89 -5.97 -14.73
C LYS A 49 -2.97 -5.68 -13.55
N ALA A 50 -2.77 -4.40 -13.23
CA ALA A 50 -1.95 -3.99 -12.10
C ALA A 50 -2.64 -4.39 -10.79
N VAL A 51 -3.95 -4.17 -10.67
CA VAL A 51 -4.78 -4.63 -9.54
C VAL A 51 -4.65 -6.14 -9.33
N GLN A 52 -4.81 -6.95 -10.40
CA GLN A 52 -4.64 -8.41 -10.31
C GLN A 52 -3.23 -8.80 -9.87
N THR A 53 -2.20 -8.09 -10.32
CA THR A 53 -0.81 -8.35 -9.94
C THR A 53 -0.56 -8.02 -8.48
N ILE A 54 -1.14 -6.92 -7.99
CA ILE A 54 -1.07 -6.50 -6.59
C ILE A 54 -1.77 -7.54 -5.71
N ASP A 55 -3.01 -7.90 -6.02
CA ASP A 55 -3.79 -8.90 -5.26
C ASP A 55 -3.05 -10.26 -5.19
N GLU A 56 -2.49 -10.71 -6.31
CA GLU A 56 -1.68 -11.93 -6.35
C GLU A 56 -0.38 -11.83 -5.55
N TYR A 57 0.30 -10.68 -5.53
CA TYR A 57 1.45 -10.45 -4.66
C TYR A 57 1.08 -10.63 -3.19
N PHE A 58 -0.03 -10.03 -2.75
CA PHE A 58 -0.47 -10.16 -1.35
C PHE A 58 -0.84 -11.61 -1.02
N ARG A 59 -1.56 -12.29 -1.91
CA ARG A 59 -1.87 -13.73 -1.75
C ARG A 59 -0.62 -14.59 -1.54
N LEU A 60 0.43 -14.37 -2.35
CA LEU A 60 1.68 -15.13 -2.25
C LEU A 60 2.48 -14.79 -0.99
N ASN A 61 2.27 -13.60 -0.43
CA ASN A 61 2.93 -13.09 0.77
C ASN A 61 2.07 -13.17 2.04
N PHE A 62 0.92 -13.86 1.97
CA PHE A 62 0.09 -14.14 3.13
C PHE A 62 0.92 -14.82 4.23
N ARG A 63 0.89 -14.26 5.46
CA ARG A 63 1.72 -14.65 6.63
C ARG A 63 3.23 -14.53 6.47
N LYS A 64 3.72 -13.87 5.43
CA LYS A 64 5.16 -13.65 5.18
C LYS A 64 5.57 -12.20 5.34
N LEU A 65 4.63 -11.26 5.23
CA LEU A 65 4.90 -9.85 5.47
C LEU A 65 5.21 -9.61 6.95
N SER A 66 6.26 -8.84 7.21
CA SER A 66 6.48 -8.27 8.53
C SER A 66 5.49 -7.14 8.80
N PHE A 67 5.28 -6.85 10.09
CA PHE A 67 4.47 -5.72 10.55
C PHE A 67 4.90 -4.39 9.89
N ASP A 68 6.19 -4.10 9.82
CA ASP A 68 6.71 -2.84 9.28
C ASP A 68 6.47 -2.72 7.77
N GLN A 69 6.62 -3.84 7.04
CA GLN A 69 6.28 -3.90 5.61
C GLN A 69 4.78 -3.70 5.39
N ALA A 70 3.94 -4.36 6.19
CA ALA A 70 2.49 -4.22 6.09
C ALA A 70 2.03 -2.79 6.39
N CYS A 71 2.56 -2.15 7.43
CA CYS A 71 2.27 -0.74 7.73
C CYS A 71 2.70 0.20 6.59
N THR A 72 3.84 -0.07 5.95
CA THR A 72 4.31 0.71 4.80
C THR A 72 3.37 0.54 3.61
N LEU A 73 2.94 -0.69 3.31
CA LEU A 73 2.03 -0.98 2.21
C LEU A 73 0.61 -0.46 2.47
N LEU A 74 0.09 -0.56 3.69
CA LEU A 74 -1.23 -0.05 4.06
C LEU A 74 -1.35 1.46 3.80
N LYS A 75 -0.28 2.22 4.11
CA LYS A 75 -0.21 3.66 3.79
C LYS A 75 -0.31 3.94 2.30
N GLU A 76 0.12 3.03 1.44
CA GLU A 76 -0.03 3.21 0.00
C GLU A 76 -1.37 2.71 -0.52
N VAL A 77 -1.89 1.61 0.02
CA VAL A 77 -3.16 1.03 -0.45
C VAL A 77 -4.38 1.87 -0.05
N HIS A 78 -4.39 2.52 1.12
CA HIS A 78 -5.60 3.16 1.68
C HIS A 78 -6.22 4.31 0.85
N ASN A 79 -5.57 4.76 -0.23
CA ASN A 79 -6.11 5.81 -1.11
C ASN A 79 -6.38 5.33 -2.54
N VAL A 80 -6.43 4.01 -2.76
CA VAL A 80 -6.53 3.42 -4.10
C VAL A 80 -7.86 2.69 -4.20
N GLY A 81 -8.88 3.36 -4.74
CA GLY A 81 -10.25 2.82 -4.81
C GLY A 81 -10.35 1.49 -5.58
N ASP A 82 -9.52 1.28 -6.60
CA ASP A 82 -9.50 0.03 -7.37
C ASP A 82 -9.06 -1.20 -6.55
N LEU A 83 -8.46 -1.00 -5.37
CA LEU A 83 -8.06 -2.07 -4.44
C LEU A 83 -9.07 -2.29 -3.31
N GLU A 84 -10.17 -1.53 -3.25
CA GLU A 84 -11.21 -1.66 -2.24
C GLU A 84 -11.73 -3.10 -2.16
N ASP A 85 -12.10 -3.71 -3.29
CA ASP A 85 -12.64 -5.08 -3.31
C ASP A 85 -11.56 -6.19 -3.31
N SER A 86 -10.28 -5.84 -3.17
CA SER A 86 -9.17 -6.81 -3.28
C SER A 86 -8.99 -7.62 -1.98
N PHE A 87 -9.65 -8.77 -1.90
CA PHE A 87 -9.65 -9.64 -0.72
C PHE A 87 -8.25 -9.93 -0.17
N TRP A 88 -7.29 -10.34 -1.01
CA TRP A 88 -5.98 -10.77 -0.50
C TRP A 88 -5.15 -9.61 0.01
N VAL A 89 -5.34 -8.42 -0.54
CA VAL A 89 -4.69 -7.18 -0.06
C VAL A 89 -5.02 -6.96 1.40
N TRP A 90 -6.31 -6.89 1.73
CA TRP A 90 -6.78 -6.57 3.08
C TRP A 90 -6.49 -7.67 4.09
N GLU A 91 -6.76 -8.94 3.74
CA GLU A 91 -6.49 -10.09 4.61
C GLU A 91 -5.00 -10.23 4.95
N THR A 92 -4.12 -10.00 3.97
CA THR A 92 -2.67 -10.10 4.20
C THR A 92 -2.15 -8.97 5.07
N LEU A 93 -2.67 -7.75 4.89
CA LEU A 93 -2.32 -6.59 5.71
C LEU A 93 -2.79 -6.77 7.14
N GLU A 94 -4.04 -7.19 7.34
CA GLU A 94 -4.59 -7.46 8.67
C GLU A 94 -3.79 -8.55 9.40
N GLU A 95 -3.56 -9.70 8.77
CA GLU A 95 -2.83 -10.83 9.37
C GLU A 95 -1.43 -10.43 9.84
N ALA A 96 -0.76 -9.54 9.09
CA ALA A 96 0.57 -9.05 9.46
C ALA A 96 0.56 -7.98 10.56
N ILE A 97 -0.53 -7.20 10.66
CA ILE A 97 -0.64 -6.06 11.58
C ILE A 97 -1.19 -6.48 12.94
N ARG A 98 -2.27 -7.28 12.95
CA ARG A 98 -3.02 -7.64 14.17
C ARG A 98 -2.13 -8.15 15.31
N PRO A 99 -1.13 -9.01 15.10
CA PRO A 99 -0.34 -9.56 16.21
C PRO A 99 0.42 -8.54 17.05
N ARG A 100 0.65 -7.32 16.54
CA ARG A 100 1.44 -6.28 17.21
C ARG A 100 0.66 -4.98 17.43
N ILE A 101 -0.62 -4.91 17.06
CA ILE A 101 -1.40 -3.67 17.12
C ILE A 101 -1.60 -3.19 18.57
N MET A 102 -1.62 -4.11 19.54
CA MET A 102 -1.76 -3.80 20.96
C MET A 102 -0.45 -3.30 21.60
N ASP A 103 0.68 -3.50 20.94
CA ASP A 103 2.03 -3.20 21.48
C ASP A 103 2.58 -1.85 20.99
N ILE A 104 1.85 -1.15 20.12
CA ILE A 104 2.28 0.12 19.52
C ILE A 104 1.64 1.32 20.24
N PRO A 105 2.21 2.53 20.11
CA PRO A 105 1.62 3.73 20.68
C PRO A 105 0.19 3.99 20.18
N TYR A 106 -0.66 4.53 21.05
CA TYR A 106 -2.07 4.86 20.76
C TYR A 106 -2.23 5.64 19.44
N ASP A 107 -1.47 6.73 19.27
CA ASP A 107 -1.56 7.57 18.07
C ASP A 107 -1.23 6.78 16.78
N GLN A 108 -0.29 5.84 16.85
CA GLN A 108 0.08 4.99 15.73
C GLN A 108 -1.01 3.95 15.45
N ALA A 109 -1.58 3.34 16.48
CA ALA A 109 -2.70 2.41 16.34
C ALA A 109 -3.91 3.09 15.71
N MET A 110 -4.24 4.32 16.14
CA MET A 110 -5.34 5.09 15.57
C MET A 110 -5.10 5.53 14.14
N GLN A 111 -3.86 5.84 13.77
CA GLN A 111 -3.51 6.06 12.37
C GLN A 111 -3.76 4.81 11.51
N ILE A 112 -3.36 3.63 12.00
CA ILE A 112 -3.61 2.36 11.30
C ILE A 112 -5.12 2.07 11.23
N HIS A 113 -5.86 2.31 12.31
CA HIS A 113 -7.32 2.18 12.36
C HIS A 113 -7.99 3.00 11.27
N GLN A 114 -7.59 4.27 11.10
CA GLN A 114 -8.13 5.15 10.06
C GLN A 114 -7.94 4.60 8.64
N TYR A 115 -6.80 3.95 8.35
CA TYR A 115 -6.56 3.37 7.03
C TYR A 115 -7.49 2.19 6.72
N PHE A 116 -7.81 1.36 7.72
CA PHE A 116 -8.74 0.25 7.56
C PHE A 116 -10.21 0.71 7.50
N VAL A 117 -10.58 1.71 8.30
CA VAL A 117 -11.94 2.28 8.32
C VAL A 117 -12.30 2.94 7.00
N TYR A 118 -11.34 3.58 6.32
CA TYR A 118 -11.61 4.32 5.09
C TYR A 118 -12.36 3.50 4.03
N PHE A 119 -12.08 2.20 3.93
CA PHE A 119 -12.74 1.27 3.00
C PHE A 119 -13.62 0.22 3.69
N GLY A 120 -13.70 0.20 5.02
CA GLY A 120 -14.48 -0.80 5.76
C GLY A 120 -13.98 -2.23 5.61
N ASN A 121 -12.70 -2.42 5.23
CA ASN A 121 -12.14 -3.73 4.89
C ASN A 121 -11.21 -4.27 5.99
N PHE A 122 -11.80 -4.64 7.11
CA PHE A 122 -11.09 -5.33 8.19
C PHE A 122 -12.06 -6.20 8.99
N SER A 123 -11.52 -7.25 9.59
CA SER A 123 -12.33 -8.17 10.36
C SER A 123 -12.82 -7.55 11.66
N LYS A 124 -13.91 -8.13 12.18
CA LYS A 124 -14.45 -7.82 13.50
C LYS A 124 -13.43 -8.00 14.64
N TYR A 125 -12.40 -8.83 14.45
CA TYR A 125 -11.36 -9.02 15.46
C TYR A 125 -10.48 -7.79 15.57
N LEU A 126 -10.02 -7.25 14.43
CA LEU A 126 -9.22 -6.03 14.43
C LEU A 126 -10.03 -4.82 14.92
N GLU A 127 -11.33 -4.77 14.61
CA GLU A 127 -12.26 -3.77 15.16
C GLU A 127 -12.30 -3.80 16.70
N THR A 128 -12.34 -5.01 17.27
CA THR A 128 -12.35 -5.20 18.73
C THR A 128 -11.03 -4.73 19.35
N ASP A 129 -9.90 -5.06 18.72
CA ASP A 129 -8.58 -4.61 19.19
C ASP A 129 -8.50 -3.07 19.22
N PHE A 130 -9.00 -2.38 18.19
CA PHE A 130 -9.05 -0.91 18.18
C PHE A 130 -9.98 -0.34 19.25
N TYR A 131 -11.15 -0.94 19.46
CA TYR A 131 -12.07 -0.55 20.54
C TYR A 131 -11.40 -0.64 21.91
N ASP A 132 -10.69 -1.73 22.19
CA ASP A 132 -9.98 -1.94 23.45
C ASP A 132 -8.86 -0.92 23.65
N ILE A 133 -8.11 -0.59 22.59
CA ILE A 133 -7.07 0.44 22.61
C ILE A 133 -7.67 1.82 22.94
N GLU A 134 -8.78 2.20 22.30
CA GLU A 134 -9.48 3.47 22.59
C GLU A 134 -9.96 3.53 24.04
N HIS A 135 -10.58 2.47 24.55
CA HIS A 135 -11.12 2.44 25.91
C HIS A 135 -10.02 2.39 26.98
N ALA A 136 -8.89 1.75 26.70
CA ALA A 136 -7.74 1.75 27.59
C ALA A 136 -7.14 3.16 27.74
N ASN A 137 -7.05 3.92 26.64
CA ASN A 137 -6.50 5.27 26.66
C ASN A 137 -7.40 6.28 27.40
N VAL A 138 -8.73 6.15 27.27
CA VAL A 138 -9.70 7.02 27.99
C VAL A 138 -9.60 6.89 29.51
N LYS A 139 -9.16 5.74 30.04
CA LYS A 139 -9.02 5.51 31.49
C LYS A 139 -7.77 6.14 32.12
N LEU A 140 -6.86 6.68 31.31
CA LEU A 140 -5.61 7.29 31.77
C LEU A 140 -5.71 8.81 31.99
N PHE A 141 -6.87 9.40 31.71
CA PHE A 141 -7.20 10.82 31.91
C PHE A 141 -8.36 10.98 32.90
#